data_AF-A0AAX2IG03-F1
#
_entry.id   AF-A0AAX2IG03-F1
#
_cell.length_a   1.000
_cell.length_b   1.000
_cell.length_c   1.000
_cell.angle_alpha   90.00
_cell.angle_beta   90.00
_cell.angle_gamma   90.00
#
_symmetry.space_group_name_H-M   'P 1'
#
loop_
_entity.id
_entity.type
_entity.pdbx_description
1 polymer ?
#
loop_
_entity_poly.entity_id
_entity_poly.type
_entity_poly.pdbx_seq_one_letter_code
_entity_poly.pdbx_strand_id
1 'polypeptide(L)'
;MKRYTLFSVLMLLIFNVTSAQTSSVFGSVAEAKSKIERTVPLVLEHLKKISESQNDNSILTNGTTALKKEYDAVALEFDLYRGNMASCIVNKSSKKATKCMNYHTLYFRNTLGNYDNFINYITKKNGYLGVEDDAVKKDFKPTEIATKIDTDFTAASKAAGKLKGMTKASYFEQVKSEDFKLAPFDTLVK
;
A
#
# COMPACT_ATOMS: atom_id res chain seq x y z
N MET A 1 40.18 -34.86 -7.92
CA MET A 1 39.61 -33.50 -8.12
C MET A 1 38.10 -33.62 -8.26
N LYS A 2 37.33 -33.12 -7.27
CA LYS A 2 35.87 -33.26 -7.20
C LYS A 2 35.20 -32.28 -8.17
N ARG A 3 34.49 -32.78 -9.19
CA ARG A 3 33.83 -32.03 -10.27
C ARG A 3 32.45 -31.44 -9.91
N TYR A 4 32.12 -31.22 -8.64
CA TYR A 4 30.73 -30.93 -8.21
C TYR A 4 30.48 -29.54 -7.61
N THR A 5 31.37 -28.56 -7.74
CA THR A 5 31.19 -27.23 -7.12
C THR A 5 30.67 -26.15 -8.06
N LEU A 6 30.76 -26.32 -9.39
CA LEU A 6 30.33 -25.29 -10.34
C LEU A 6 28.81 -25.21 -10.49
N PHE A 7 28.10 -26.34 -10.45
CA PHE A 7 26.64 -26.37 -10.63
C PHE A 7 25.88 -25.79 -9.43
N SER A 8 26.37 -26.04 -8.21
CA SER A 8 25.77 -25.52 -6.97
C SER A 8 25.96 -24.00 -6.86
N VAL A 9 27.13 -23.49 -7.25
CA VAL A 9 27.41 -22.05 -7.31
C VAL A 9 26.58 -21.37 -8.42
N LEU A 10 26.40 -22.03 -9.56
CA LEU A 10 25.54 -21.52 -10.64
C LEU A 10 24.07 -21.47 -10.21
N MET A 11 23.55 -22.50 -9.52
CA MET A 11 22.20 -22.46 -8.96
C MET A 11 22.04 -21.34 -7.93
N LEU A 12 22.97 -21.19 -6.99
CA LEU A 12 22.94 -20.11 -6.00
C LEU A 12 22.98 -18.72 -6.64
N LEU A 13 23.69 -18.56 -7.75
CA LEU A 13 23.68 -17.31 -8.51
C LEU A 13 22.32 -17.07 -9.16
N ILE A 14 21.73 -18.07 -9.83
CA ILE A 14 20.41 -17.93 -10.50
C ILE A 14 19.31 -17.56 -9.49
N PHE A 15 19.27 -18.18 -8.31
CA PHE A 15 18.29 -17.85 -7.27
C PHE A 15 18.45 -16.41 -6.75
N ASN A 16 19.69 -15.91 -6.61
CA ASN A 16 19.95 -14.54 -6.16
C ASN A 16 19.65 -13.47 -7.22
N VAL A 17 19.84 -13.75 -8.53
CA VAL A 17 19.49 -12.76 -9.57
C VAL A 17 17.97 -12.67 -9.76
N THR A 18 17.25 -13.78 -9.62
CA THR A 18 15.77 -13.77 -9.70
C THR A 18 15.12 -13.07 -8.50
N SER A 19 15.69 -13.14 -7.30
CA SER A 19 15.18 -12.42 -6.12
C SER A 19 15.59 -10.94 -6.10
N ALA A 20 16.75 -10.59 -6.64
CA ALA A 20 17.24 -9.21 -6.66
C ALA A 20 16.61 -8.34 -7.79
N GLN A 21 16.16 -8.93 -8.90
CA GLN A 21 15.42 -8.17 -9.94
C GLN A 21 13.92 -8.04 -9.64
N THR A 22 13.38 -8.82 -8.71
CA THR A 22 11.95 -8.85 -8.40
C THR A 22 11.55 -7.92 -7.25
N SER A 23 12.49 -7.59 -6.36
CA SER A 23 12.32 -6.55 -5.32
C SER A 23 12.16 -5.12 -5.87
N SER A 24 12.30 -4.92 -7.18
CA SER A 24 12.30 -3.60 -7.82
C SER A 24 10.96 -3.19 -8.46
N VAL A 25 10.04 -4.11 -8.77
CA VAL A 25 8.89 -3.79 -9.65
C VAL A 25 7.69 -3.21 -8.88
N PHE A 26 7.52 -3.60 -7.61
CA PHE A 26 6.40 -3.16 -6.77
C PHE A 26 6.88 -2.36 -5.55
N GLY A 27 8.01 -1.65 -5.68
CA GLY A 27 8.57 -0.83 -4.61
C GLY A 27 7.60 0.23 -4.11
N SER A 28 6.78 0.81 -5.00
CA SER A 28 5.72 1.75 -4.62
C SER A 28 4.64 1.13 -3.74
N VAL A 29 4.39 -0.18 -3.83
CA VAL A 29 3.42 -0.89 -2.98
C VAL A 29 3.96 -0.97 -1.55
N ALA A 30 5.24 -1.31 -1.38
CA ALA A 30 5.90 -1.30 -0.07
C ALA A 30 5.97 0.11 0.52
N GLU A 31 6.30 1.12 -0.30
CA GLU A 31 6.31 2.53 0.11
C GLU A 31 4.91 2.97 0.58
N ALA A 32 3.87 2.65 -0.19
CA ALA A 32 2.49 2.97 0.14
C ALA A 32 2.04 2.33 1.45
N LYS A 33 2.33 1.03 1.63
CA LYS A 33 2.10 0.30 2.87
C LYS A 33 2.72 1.04 4.07
N SER A 34 4.02 1.35 3.98
CA SER A 34 4.74 2.05 5.04
C SER A 34 4.15 3.44 5.36
N LYS A 35 3.73 4.19 4.35
CA LYS A 35 3.10 5.52 4.52
C LYS A 35 1.73 5.42 5.20
N ILE A 36 0.88 4.48 4.77
CA ILE A 36 -0.44 4.26 5.37
C ILE A 36 -0.30 3.82 6.83
N GLU A 37 0.56 2.85 7.11
CA GLU A 37 0.75 2.29 8.45
C GLU A 37 1.33 3.29 9.44
N ARG A 38 2.35 4.07 9.04
CA ARG A 38 2.94 5.11 9.90
C ARG A 38 1.98 6.23 10.26
N THR A 39 0.89 6.39 9.50
CA THR A 39 -0.12 7.42 9.80
C THR A 39 -0.94 7.07 11.04
N VAL A 40 -1.17 5.78 11.32
CA VAL A 40 -1.98 5.34 12.48
C VAL A 40 -1.41 5.83 13.82
N PRO A 41 -0.16 5.50 14.21
CA PRO A 41 0.37 5.91 15.50
C PRO A 41 0.48 7.44 15.64
N LEU A 42 0.76 8.17 14.55
CA LEU A 42 0.80 9.63 14.56
C LEU A 42 -0.55 10.25 14.95
N VAL A 43 -1.63 9.71 14.39
CA VAL A 43 -2.99 10.19 14.68
C VAL A 43 -3.42 9.80 16.09
N LEU A 44 -3.09 8.60 16.55
CA LEU A 44 -3.40 8.16 17.91
C LEU A 44 -2.66 8.99 18.97
N GLU A 45 -1.39 9.33 18.73
CA GLU A 45 -0.63 10.22 19.60
C GLU A 45 -1.28 11.62 19.70
N HIS A 46 -1.77 12.14 18.56
CA HIS A 46 -2.49 13.41 18.53
C HIS A 46 -3.80 13.34 19.33
N LEU A 47 -4.62 12.30 19.12
CA LEU A 47 -5.86 12.09 19.85
C LEU A 47 -5.62 11.96 21.36
N LYS A 48 -4.53 11.30 21.77
CA LYS A 48 -4.13 11.18 23.17
C LYS A 48 -3.81 12.55 23.78
N LYS A 49 -2.99 13.37 23.10
CA LYS A 49 -2.67 14.74 23.56
C LYS A 49 -3.92 15.60 23.75
N ILE A 50 -4.85 15.55 22.80
CA ILE A 50 -6.13 16.27 22.91
C ILE A 50 -6.94 15.75 24.10
N SER A 51 -7.10 14.43 24.20
CA SER A 51 -7.84 13.77 25.28
C SER A 51 -7.32 14.18 26.66
N GLU A 52 -6.00 14.20 26.85
CA GLU A 52 -5.34 14.63 28.09
C GLU A 52 -5.58 16.13 28.36
N SER A 53 -5.39 16.99 27.36
CA SER A 53 -5.61 18.43 27.50
C SER A 53 -7.04 18.84 27.84
N GLN A 54 -8.03 18.06 27.36
CA GLN A 54 -9.46 18.31 27.59
C GLN A 54 -10.01 17.50 28.76
N ASN A 55 -9.20 16.64 29.37
CA ASN A 55 -9.61 15.69 30.41
C ASN A 55 -10.85 14.86 29.98
N ASP A 56 -10.88 14.43 28.72
CA ASP A 56 -11.97 13.67 28.11
C ASP A 56 -11.42 12.44 27.37
N ASN A 57 -11.49 11.28 28.03
CA ASN A 57 -11.05 9.99 27.47
C ASN A 57 -11.91 9.49 26.29
N SER A 58 -13.11 10.06 26.11
CA SER A 58 -13.98 9.68 24.99
C SER A 58 -13.39 10.10 23.65
N ILE A 59 -12.58 11.17 23.60
CA ILE A 59 -11.89 11.65 22.40
C ILE A 59 -10.95 10.57 21.86
N LEU A 60 -10.10 10.01 22.71
CA LEU A 60 -9.16 8.96 22.33
C LEU A 60 -9.91 7.67 21.97
N THR A 61 -10.90 7.26 22.77
CA THR A 61 -11.63 6.00 22.57
C THR A 61 -12.45 6.00 21.28
N ASN A 62 -13.25 7.05 21.06
CA ASN A 62 -14.09 7.20 19.88
C ASN A 62 -13.24 7.49 18.63
N GLY A 63 -12.20 8.32 18.77
CA GLY A 63 -11.27 8.63 17.69
C GLY A 63 -10.51 7.39 17.22
N THR A 64 -10.04 6.54 18.13
CA THR A 64 -9.38 5.26 17.80
C THR A 64 -10.35 4.32 17.06
N THR A 65 -11.58 4.20 17.54
CA THR A 65 -12.61 3.36 16.91
C THR A 65 -12.93 3.83 15.49
N ALA A 66 -13.09 5.14 15.30
CA ALA A 66 -13.37 5.72 13.99
C ALA A 66 -12.16 5.59 13.04
N LEU A 67 -10.94 5.85 13.53
CA LEU A 67 -9.71 5.67 12.76
C LEU A 67 -9.54 4.23 12.30
N LYS A 68 -9.79 3.25 13.19
CA LYS A 68 -9.75 1.83 12.85
C LYS A 68 -10.68 1.51 11.69
N LYS A 69 -11.92 2.02 11.72
CA LYS A 69 -12.91 1.78 10.65
C LYS A 69 -12.41 2.27 9.28
N GLU A 70 -11.89 3.49 9.22
CA GLU A 70 -11.37 4.05 7.96
C GLU A 70 -10.09 3.33 7.50
N TYR A 71 -9.23 2.96 8.44
CA TYR A 71 -8.04 2.15 8.16
C TYR A 71 -8.39 0.77 7.60
N ASP A 72 -9.35 0.06 8.21
CA ASP A 72 -9.79 -1.27 7.77
C ASP A 72 -10.36 -1.20 6.34
N ALA A 73 -11.06 -0.12 5.99
CA ALA A 73 -11.54 0.12 4.62
C ALA A 73 -10.38 0.30 3.63
N VAL A 74 -9.34 1.05 4.00
CA VAL A 74 -8.12 1.17 3.20
C VAL A 74 -7.39 -0.17 3.09
N ALA A 75 -7.28 -0.93 4.17
CA ALA A 75 -6.62 -2.24 4.17
C ALA A 75 -7.30 -3.23 3.23
N LEU A 76 -8.63 -3.29 3.25
CA LEU A 76 -9.42 -4.10 2.33
C LEU A 76 -9.19 -3.67 0.88
N GLU A 77 -9.35 -2.37 0.59
CA GLU A 77 -9.19 -1.86 -0.77
C GLU A 77 -7.74 -2.01 -1.28
N PHE A 78 -6.74 -1.90 -0.40
CA PHE A 78 -5.33 -2.08 -0.76
C PHE A 78 -5.04 -3.53 -1.20
N ASP A 79 -5.63 -4.52 -0.54
CA ASP A 79 -5.52 -5.93 -0.92
C ASP A 79 -6.27 -6.21 -2.23
N LEU A 80 -7.52 -5.72 -2.34
CA LEU A 80 -8.32 -5.84 -3.56
C LEU A 80 -7.63 -5.18 -4.76
N TYR A 81 -7.11 -3.98 -4.59
CA TYR A 81 -6.44 -3.23 -5.64
C TYR A 81 -5.26 -4.00 -6.21
N ARG A 82 -4.34 -4.51 -5.36
CA ARG A 82 -3.19 -5.31 -5.82
C ARG A 82 -3.62 -6.55 -6.61
N GLY A 83 -4.59 -7.30 -6.09
CA GLY A 83 -5.13 -8.50 -6.73
C GLY A 83 -5.83 -8.19 -8.07
N ASN A 84 -6.61 -7.12 -8.10
CA ASN A 84 -7.34 -6.67 -9.29
C ASN A 84 -6.38 -6.19 -10.38
N MET A 85 -5.36 -5.40 -10.04
CA MET A 85 -4.35 -4.92 -11.00
C MET A 85 -3.60 -6.11 -11.65
N ALA A 86 -3.17 -7.08 -10.84
CA ALA A 86 -2.60 -8.33 -11.33
C ALA A 86 -3.56 -9.07 -12.28
N SER A 87 -4.82 -9.24 -11.88
CA SER A 87 -5.84 -9.92 -12.68
C SER A 87 -6.14 -9.20 -14.00
N CYS A 88 -6.24 -7.87 -13.98
CA CYS A 88 -6.41 -7.03 -15.16
C CYS A 88 -5.32 -7.31 -16.19
N ILE A 89 -4.07 -7.39 -15.76
CA ILE A 89 -2.91 -7.60 -16.63
C ILE A 89 -2.84 -9.03 -17.14
N VAL A 90 -3.03 -10.03 -16.26
CA VAL A 90 -2.90 -11.44 -16.62
C VAL A 90 -3.99 -11.85 -17.61
N ASN A 91 -5.24 -11.50 -17.33
CA ASN A 91 -6.42 -12.09 -17.97
C ASN A 91 -7.00 -11.29 -19.15
N LYS A 92 -6.51 -10.07 -19.42
CA LYS A 92 -7.09 -9.20 -20.45
C LYS A 92 -6.07 -8.83 -21.53
N SER A 93 -6.57 -8.49 -22.72
CA SER A 93 -5.76 -7.87 -23.77
C SER A 93 -5.26 -6.49 -23.31
N SER A 94 -4.13 -6.01 -23.84
CA SER A 94 -3.49 -4.76 -23.38
C SER A 94 -4.46 -3.57 -23.27
N LYS A 95 -5.29 -3.31 -24.29
CA LYS A 95 -6.29 -2.22 -24.25
C LYS A 95 -7.35 -2.41 -23.16
N LYS A 96 -7.80 -3.65 -22.92
CA LYS A 96 -8.77 -3.98 -21.86
C LYS A 96 -8.13 -3.96 -20.48
N ALA A 97 -6.85 -4.33 -20.38
CA ALA A 97 -6.07 -4.26 -19.15
C ALA A 97 -5.91 -2.81 -18.68
N THR A 98 -5.54 -1.88 -19.57
CA THR A 98 -5.43 -0.44 -19.21
C THR A 98 -6.73 0.13 -18.69
N LYS A 99 -7.87 -0.13 -19.34
CA LYS A 99 -9.18 0.34 -18.85
C LYS A 99 -9.53 -0.25 -17.48
N CYS A 100 -9.24 -1.54 -17.28
CA CYS A 100 -9.45 -2.23 -16.01
C CYS A 100 -8.58 -1.64 -14.89
N MET A 101 -7.31 -1.40 -15.17
CA MET A 101 -6.37 -0.77 -14.24
C MET A 101 -6.84 0.63 -13.85
N ASN A 102 -7.14 1.49 -14.82
CA ASN A 102 -7.62 2.85 -14.55
C ASN A 102 -8.88 2.87 -13.67
N TYR A 103 -9.79 1.91 -13.88
CA TYR A 103 -10.97 1.75 -13.03
C TYR A 103 -10.56 1.47 -11.58
N HIS A 104 -9.74 0.46 -11.33
CA HIS A 104 -9.32 0.11 -9.97
C HIS A 104 -8.45 1.19 -9.32
N THR A 105 -7.59 1.88 -10.07
CA THR A 105 -6.79 3.00 -9.59
C THR A 105 -7.67 4.16 -9.11
N LEU A 106 -8.79 4.43 -9.78
CA LEU A 106 -9.75 5.46 -9.37
C LEU A 106 -10.41 5.10 -8.03
N TYR A 107 -10.88 3.86 -7.87
CA TYR A 107 -11.49 3.39 -6.62
C TYR A 107 -10.51 3.45 -5.46
N PHE A 108 -9.30 2.91 -5.66
CA PHE A 108 -8.25 2.94 -4.66
C PHE A 108 -7.91 4.37 -4.23
N ARG A 109 -7.73 5.28 -5.19
CA ARG A 109 -7.46 6.70 -4.91
C ARG A 109 -8.59 7.35 -4.10
N ASN A 110 -9.85 7.03 -4.39
CA ASN A 110 -10.99 7.57 -3.66
C ASN A 110 -11.01 7.06 -2.21
N THR A 111 -10.75 5.77 -1.99
CA THR A 111 -10.65 5.20 -0.64
C THR A 111 -9.52 5.85 0.17
N LEU A 112 -8.34 6.03 -0.44
CA LEU A 112 -7.25 6.78 0.21
C LEU A 112 -7.64 8.24 0.49
N GLY A 113 -8.39 8.88 -0.40
CA GLY A 113 -8.89 10.23 -0.22
C GLY A 113 -9.86 10.34 0.97
N ASN A 114 -10.75 9.38 1.15
CA ASN A 114 -11.66 9.34 2.30
C ASN A 114 -10.89 9.22 3.62
N TYR A 115 -9.90 8.33 3.68
CA TYR A 115 -9.02 8.18 4.83
C TYR A 115 -8.24 9.46 5.12
N ASP A 116 -7.67 10.10 4.09
CA ASP A 116 -6.95 11.37 4.23
C ASP A 116 -7.85 12.47 4.78
N ASN A 117 -9.05 12.60 4.23
CA ASN A 117 -10.06 13.58 4.64
C ASN A 117 -10.49 13.35 6.09
N PHE A 118 -10.71 12.10 6.50
CA PHE A 118 -11.01 11.76 7.88
C PHE A 118 -9.88 12.17 8.81
N ILE A 119 -8.64 11.80 8.50
CA ILE A 119 -7.48 12.19 9.31
C ILE A 119 -7.39 13.71 9.40
N ASN A 120 -7.44 14.41 8.26
CA ASN A 120 -7.45 15.87 8.22
C ASN A 120 -8.61 16.47 9.02
N TYR A 121 -9.73 15.76 9.16
CA TYR A 121 -10.85 16.20 9.98
C TYR A 121 -10.53 16.11 11.48
N ILE A 122 -9.93 15.02 11.93
CA ILE A 122 -9.64 14.76 13.35
C ILE A 122 -8.32 15.36 13.84
N THR A 123 -7.44 15.81 12.94
CA THR A 123 -6.14 16.41 13.29
C THR A 123 -6.03 17.90 12.96
N LYS A 124 -7.15 18.62 12.90
CA LYS A 124 -7.16 20.05 12.55
C LYS A 124 -6.52 20.89 13.63
N LYS A 125 -5.63 21.80 13.23
CA LYS A 125 -5.11 22.83 14.12
C LYS A 125 -6.24 23.81 14.50
N ASN A 126 -6.50 23.95 15.79
CA ASN A 126 -7.44 24.95 16.35
C ASN A 126 -8.86 24.91 15.76
N GLY A 127 -9.34 23.74 15.30
CA GLY A 127 -10.69 23.60 14.73
C GLY A 127 -10.89 24.20 13.33
N TYR A 128 -9.85 24.76 12.69
CA TYR A 128 -9.94 25.29 11.33
C TYR A 128 -9.75 24.20 10.29
N LEU A 129 -10.74 24.04 9.40
CA LEU A 129 -10.65 23.16 8.22
C LEU A 129 -9.52 23.62 7.29
N GLY A 130 -8.61 22.72 6.94
CA GLY A 130 -7.54 22.97 5.96
C GLY A 130 -6.24 23.56 6.53
N VAL A 131 -6.12 23.71 7.86
CA VAL A 131 -4.86 24.06 8.52
C VAL A 131 -4.26 22.81 9.12
N GLU A 132 -3.24 22.27 8.45
CA GLU A 132 -2.47 21.13 8.97
C GLU A 132 -1.84 21.51 10.31
N ASP A 133 -2.02 20.67 11.32
CA ASP A 133 -1.23 20.76 12.53
C ASP A 133 0.20 20.30 12.21
N ASP A 134 1.18 21.18 12.41
CA ASP A 134 2.60 20.85 12.24
C ASP A 134 3.04 19.65 13.08
N ALA A 135 2.29 19.32 14.14
CA ALA A 135 2.51 18.14 14.98
C ALA A 135 2.05 16.82 14.33
N VAL A 136 1.22 16.85 13.28
CA VAL A 136 0.72 15.67 12.56
C VAL A 136 1.14 15.74 11.09
N LYS A 137 2.45 15.80 10.85
CA LYS A 137 3.04 15.72 9.51
C LYS A 137 3.03 14.29 9.00
N LYS A 138 1.94 13.89 8.36
CA LYS A 138 1.84 12.62 7.65
C LYS A 138 2.52 12.69 6.28
N ASP A 139 3.33 11.68 5.98
CA ASP A 139 3.88 11.44 4.63
C ASP A 139 2.89 10.62 3.79
N PHE A 140 1.60 10.98 3.85
CA PHE A 140 0.53 10.26 3.18
C PHE A 140 -0.19 11.19 2.21
N LYS A 141 -0.04 10.93 0.92
CA LYS A 141 -0.64 11.72 -0.18
C LYS A 141 -1.38 10.79 -1.13
N PRO A 142 -2.73 10.72 -1.07
CA PRO A 142 -3.53 9.76 -1.84
C PRO A 142 -3.21 9.71 -3.33
N THR A 143 -3.16 10.88 -3.98
CA THR A 143 -2.88 11.00 -5.42
C THR A 143 -1.49 10.53 -5.77
N GLU A 144 -0.48 10.86 -4.95
CA GLU A 144 0.92 10.43 -5.19
C GLU A 144 1.04 8.91 -5.07
N ILE A 145 0.47 8.34 -4.01
CA ILE A 145 0.47 6.90 -3.75
C ILE A 145 -0.21 6.14 -4.90
N ALA A 146 -1.42 6.52 -5.26
CA ALA A 146 -2.16 5.86 -6.34
C ALA A 146 -1.41 5.96 -7.67
N THR A 147 -0.83 7.12 -7.99
CA THR A 147 -0.09 7.35 -9.24
C THR A 147 1.19 6.52 -9.32
N LYS A 148 1.96 6.45 -8.22
CA LYS A 148 3.18 5.64 -8.16
C LYS A 148 2.88 4.15 -8.36
N ILE A 149 1.88 3.62 -7.67
CA ILE A 149 1.51 2.21 -7.82
C ILE A 149 0.96 1.91 -9.22
N ASP A 150 0.11 2.78 -9.78
CA ASP A 150 -0.39 2.64 -11.14
C ASP A 150 0.74 2.65 -12.19
N THR A 151 1.76 3.48 -11.98
CA THR A 151 2.96 3.54 -12.82
C THR A 151 3.74 2.22 -12.78
N ASP A 152 3.97 1.68 -11.58
CA ASP A 152 4.64 0.39 -11.39
C ASP A 152 3.86 -0.75 -12.06
N PHE A 153 2.54 -0.81 -11.88
CA PHE A 153 1.71 -1.82 -12.56
C PHE A 153 1.66 -1.63 -14.08
N THR A 154 1.72 -0.40 -14.58
CA THR A 154 1.81 -0.12 -16.01
C THR A 154 3.15 -0.60 -16.59
N ALA A 155 4.25 -0.40 -15.88
CA ALA A 155 5.55 -0.94 -16.25
C ALA A 155 5.55 -2.48 -16.21
N ALA A 156 5.01 -3.06 -15.15
CA ALA A 156 4.82 -4.50 -14.97
C ALA A 156 3.99 -5.11 -16.10
N SER A 157 2.92 -4.43 -16.54
CA SER A 157 2.07 -4.84 -17.65
C SER A 157 2.83 -4.93 -18.98
N LYS A 158 3.68 -3.93 -19.26
CA LYS A 158 4.55 -3.93 -20.45
C LYS A 158 5.58 -5.06 -20.41
N ALA A 159 6.20 -5.29 -19.26
CA ALA A 159 7.15 -6.39 -19.06
C ALA A 159 6.47 -7.76 -19.24
N ALA A 160 5.30 -7.93 -18.63
CA ALA A 160 4.48 -9.14 -18.70
C ALA A 160 3.92 -9.42 -20.10
N GLY A 161 3.81 -8.42 -20.98
CA GLY A 161 3.41 -8.59 -22.38
C GLY A 161 4.37 -9.49 -23.19
N LYS A 162 5.61 -9.66 -22.72
CA LYS A 162 6.61 -10.58 -23.32
C LYS A 162 6.53 -12.00 -22.74
N LEU A 163 5.78 -12.20 -21.66
CA LEU A 163 5.61 -13.48 -20.97
C LEU A 163 4.37 -14.22 -21.50
N LYS A 164 4.39 -15.55 -21.48
CA LYS A 164 3.29 -16.41 -21.93
C LYS A 164 2.83 -17.35 -20.81
N GLY A 165 1.55 -17.69 -20.82
CA GLY A 165 0.98 -18.74 -19.96
C GLY A 165 1.28 -18.55 -18.46
N MET A 166 1.66 -19.64 -17.78
CA MET A 166 1.89 -19.67 -16.33
C MET A 166 2.99 -18.72 -15.87
N THR A 167 4.00 -18.43 -16.69
CA THR A 167 5.09 -17.50 -16.35
C THR A 167 4.59 -16.06 -16.17
N LYS A 168 3.54 -15.69 -16.91
CA LYS A 168 2.89 -14.38 -16.77
C LYS A 168 2.10 -14.31 -15.46
N ALA A 169 1.43 -15.39 -15.07
CA ALA A 169 0.70 -15.45 -13.81
C ALA A 169 1.66 -15.42 -12.61
N SER A 170 2.72 -16.23 -12.62
CA SER A 170 3.71 -16.31 -11.54
C SER A 170 4.43 -14.98 -11.27
N TYR A 171 4.60 -14.14 -12.30
CA TYR A 171 5.18 -12.80 -12.17
C TYR A 171 4.39 -11.90 -11.20
N PHE A 172 3.06 -12.06 -11.15
CA PHE A 172 2.18 -11.26 -10.30
C PHE A 172 1.75 -11.97 -9.01
N GLU A 173 2.19 -13.20 -8.73
CA GLU A 173 1.89 -13.84 -7.43
C GLU A 173 2.61 -13.13 -6.28
N GLN A 174 3.77 -12.52 -6.56
CA GLN A 174 4.55 -11.81 -5.55
C GLN A 174 3.81 -10.61 -4.96
N VAL A 175 3.07 -9.85 -5.77
CA VAL A 175 2.32 -8.67 -5.29
C VAL A 175 1.11 -9.06 -4.44
N LYS A 176 0.72 -10.34 -4.42
CA LYS A 176 -0.34 -10.90 -3.57
C LYS A 176 0.19 -11.48 -2.25
N SER A 177 1.50 -11.48 -2.04
CA SER A 177 2.09 -11.99 -0.80
C SER A 177 1.62 -11.18 0.42
N GLU A 178 1.68 -11.83 1.58
CA GLU A 178 1.38 -11.23 2.89
C GLU A 178 2.32 -10.04 3.20
N ASP A 179 3.54 -10.03 2.64
CA ASP A 179 4.53 -8.96 2.83
C ASP A 179 4.02 -7.59 2.37
N PHE A 180 3.12 -7.58 1.39
CA PHE A 180 2.49 -6.37 0.88
C PHE A 180 1.11 -6.09 1.50
N LYS A 181 0.59 -6.93 2.40
CA LYS A 181 -0.67 -6.62 3.09
C LYS A 181 -0.43 -5.56 4.16
N LEU A 182 -1.42 -4.69 4.35
CA LEU A 182 -1.42 -3.79 5.49
C LEU A 182 -1.50 -4.59 6.80
N ALA A 183 -0.73 -4.18 7.80
CA ALA A 183 -0.71 -4.80 9.11
C ALA A 183 -2.09 -4.65 9.80
N PRO A 184 -2.51 -5.58 10.65
CA PRO A 184 -3.73 -5.40 11.43
C PRO A 184 -3.64 -4.13 12.29
N PHE A 185 -4.71 -3.34 12.34
CA PHE A 185 -4.73 -2.06 13.05
C PHE A 185 -4.17 -2.14 14.47
N ASP A 186 -4.56 -3.16 15.23
CA ASP A 186 -4.17 -3.35 16.63
C ASP A 186 -2.66 -3.55 16.81
N THR A 187 -1.93 -3.95 15.76
CA THR A 187 -0.46 -4.08 15.78
C THR A 187 0.27 -2.74 15.57
N LEU A 188 -0.47 -1.72 15.13
CA LEU A 188 0.02 -0.36 14.88
C LEU A 188 -0.24 0.58 16.05
N VAL A 189 -1.11 0.18 16.98
CA VAL A 189 -1.38 0.88 18.24
C VAL A 189 -0.19 0.61 19.16
N LYS A 190 0.75 1.55 19.23
CA LYS A 190 1.92 1.50 20.12
C LYS A 190 1.92 2.68 21.08
#